data_AF-A0A914FPJ7-F1
#
_entry.id   AF-A0A914FPJ7-F1
#
_cell.length_a   1.000
_cell.length_b   1.000
_cell.length_c   1.000
_cell.angle_alpha   90.00
_cell.angle_beta   90.00
_cell.angle_gamma   90.00
#
_symmetry.space_group_name_H-M   'P 1'
#
loop_
_entity.id
_entity.type
_entity.pdbx_description
1 polymer ?
#
loop_
_entity_poly.entity_id
_entity_poly.type
_entity_poly.pdbx_seq_one_letter_code
_entity_poly.pdbx_strand_id
1 'polypeptide(L)'
;MDPWGFVAQTAYIATGTLAGGLLASNCASIWTMCYITVQRHRAIVKPLSAMNETSSKTALPLIFIAIMALIFNAPVWFQYSWSLHRIDGTSRWFLIHEPSPLWENADYRFIVCFFIYFFAKKL
;
A
#
# COMPACT_ATOMS: atom_id res chain seq x y z
N MET A 1 21.46 22.10 11.04
CA MET A 1 20.83 20.87 11.55
C MET A 1 21.95 19.96 12.00
N ASP A 2 21.86 19.41 13.21
CA ASP A 2 22.86 18.47 13.72
C ASP A 2 22.84 17.19 12.87
N PRO A 3 23.98 16.59 12.49
CA PRO A 3 24.03 15.42 11.59
C PRO A 3 23.14 14.26 12.04
N TRP A 4 23.09 14.02 13.35
CA TRP A 4 22.25 12.98 13.96
C TRP A 4 20.76 13.29 13.89
N GLY A 5 20.36 14.57 13.95
CA GLY A 5 18.97 14.98 13.83
C GLY A 5 18.43 14.79 12.41
N PHE A 6 19.26 15.02 11.39
CA PHE A 6 18.89 14.74 10.00
C PHE A 6 18.66 13.25 9.77
N VAL A 7 19.56 12.39 10.24
CA VAL A 7 19.43 10.93 10.14
C VAL A 7 18.19 10.41 10.87
N ALA A 8 17.89 10.95 12.05
CA ALA A 8 16.70 10.57 12.79
C ALA A 8 15.40 10.94 12.03
N GLN A 9 15.35 12.13 11.42
CA GLN A 9 14.18 12.56 10.65
C GLN A 9 14.00 11.77 9.34
N THR A 10 15.08 11.43 8.64
CA THR A 10 14.98 10.57 7.45
C THR A 10 14.52 9.16 7.80
N ALA A 11 15.04 8.59 8.90
CA ALA A 11 14.56 7.31 9.42
C ALA A 11 13.06 7.38 9.79
N TYR A 12 12.63 8.46 10.44
CA TYR A 12 11.23 8.67 10.82
C TYR A 12 10.28 8.73 9.61
N ILE A 13 10.66 9.48 8.56
CA ILE A 13 9.91 9.53 7.29
C ILE A 13 9.87 8.14 6.62
N ALA A 14 11.02 7.45 6.60
CA ALA A 14 11.11 6.11 6.05
C ALA A 14 10.17 5.15 6.77
N THR A 15 10.13 5.15 8.11
CA THR A 15 9.22 4.30 8.88
C THR A 15 7.74 4.60 8.60
N GLY A 16 7.35 5.88 8.57
CA GLY A 16 5.96 6.28 8.32
C GLY A 16 5.48 5.89 6.91
N THR A 17 6.34 6.07 5.90
CA THR A 17 6.02 5.69 4.51
C THR A 17 6.07 4.18 4.27
N LEU A 18 6.99 3.47 4.93
CA LEU A 18 7.18 2.03 4.79
C LEU A 18 6.01 1.24 5.40
N ALA A 19 5.33 1.77 6.42
CA ALA A 19 4.17 1.12 7.02
C ALA A 19 3.06 0.80 5.99
N GLY A 20 2.69 1.78 5.14
CA GLY A 20 1.74 1.56 4.05
C GLY A 20 2.26 0.60 2.98
N GLY A 21 3.56 0.67 2.68
CA GLY A 21 4.21 -0.21 1.70
C GLY A 21 4.23 -1.68 2.15
N LEU A 22 4.43 -1.92 3.44
CA LEU A 22 4.45 -3.26 4.02
C LEU A 22 3.07 -3.93 3.97
N LEU A 23 2.00 -3.15 4.19
CA LEU A 23 0.62 -3.59 4.06
C LEU A 23 0.28 -3.90 2.59
N ALA A 24 0.65 -3.02 1.67
CA ALA A 24 0.49 -3.23 0.23
C ALA A 24 1.24 -4.49 -0.26
N SER A 25 2.48 -4.70 0.22
CA SER A 25 3.28 -5.88 -0.11
C SER A 25 2.66 -7.18 0.39
N ASN A 26 2.14 -7.20 1.63
CA ASN A 26 1.43 -8.37 2.17
C ASN A 26 0.13 -8.67 1.41
N CYS A 27 -0.60 -7.65 0.99
CA CYS A 27 -1.79 -7.83 0.16
C CYS A 27 -1.42 -8.41 -1.23
N ALA A 28 -0.40 -7.84 -1.88
CA ALA A 28 0.07 -8.31 -3.18
C ALA A 28 0.60 -9.75 -3.13
N SER A 29 1.27 -10.15 -2.05
CA SER A 29 1.84 -11.49 -1.93
C SER A 29 0.76 -12.58 -1.89
N ILE A 30 -0.33 -12.36 -1.12
CA ILE A 30 -1.45 -13.30 -1.04
C ILE A 30 -2.13 -13.44 -2.41
N TRP A 31 -2.40 -12.32 -3.08
CA TRP A 31 -3.03 -12.35 -4.40
C TRP A 31 -2.15 -13.01 -5.47
N THR A 32 -0.83 -12.81 -5.37
CA THR A 32 0.14 -13.48 -6.24
C THR A 32 0.15 -15.00 -5.98
N MET A 33 0.08 -15.44 -4.72
CA MET A 33 -0.05 -16.87 -4.41
C MET A 33 -1.33 -17.46 -5.00
N CYS A 34 -2.48 -16.78 -4.85
CA CYS A 34 -3.74 -17.21 -5.44
C CYS A 34 -3.68 -17.30 -6.97
N TYR A 35 -3.00 -16.36 -7.62
CA TYR A 35 -2.80 -16.40 -9.06
C TYR A 35 -1.97 -17.62 -9.49
N ILE A 36 -0.87 -17.89 -8.79
CA ILE A 36 -0.01 -19.05 -9.07
C ILE A 36 -0.78 -20.36 -8.85
N THR A 37 -1.58 -20.48 -7.79
CA THR A 37 -2.36 -21.70 -7.54
C THR A 37 -3.40 -21.95 -8.64
N VAL A 38 -4.08 -20.90 -9.11
CA VAL A 38 -5.02 -21.02 -10.25
C VAL A 38 -4.30 -21.43 -11.54
N GLN A 39 -3.13 -20.84 -11.82
CA GLN A 39 -2.31 -21.26 -12.98
C GLN A 39 -1.93 -22.74 -12.91
N ARG A 40 -1.46 -23.20 -11.74
CA ARG A 40 -1.07 -24.60 -11.55
C ARG A 40 -2.25 -25.54 -11.69
N HIS A 41 -3.40 -25.17 -11.12
CA HIS A 41 -4.64 -25.93 -11.27
C HIS A 41 -5.06 -26.02 -12.75
N ARG A 42 -4.98 -24.91 -13.49
CA ARG A 42 -5.31 -24.89 -14.94
C ARG A 42 -4.36 -25.76 -15.76
N ALA A 43 -3.07 -25.77 -15.43
CA ALA A 43 -2.08 -26.61 -16.11
C ALA A 43 -2.37 -28.11 -15.93
N ILE A 44 -2.89 -28.52 -14.77
CA ILE A 44 -3.28 -29.91 -14.49
C ILE A 44 -4.57 -30.27 -15.23
N VAL A 45 -5.59 -29.41 -15.19
CA VAL A 45 -6.93 -29.71 -15.75
C VAL A 45 -6.98 -29.55 -17.28
N LYS A 46 -6.23 -28.60 -17.84
CA LYS A 46 -6.26 -28.26 -19.28
C LYS A 46 -4.84 -28.10 -19.85
N PRO A 47 -4.06 -29.20 -19.97
CA PRO A 47 -2.65 -29.15 -20.35
C PRO A 47 -2.42 -28.55 -21.75
N LEU A 48 -3.26 -28.87 -22.75
CA LEU A 48 -3.14 -28.31 -24.10
C LEU A 48 -3.31 -26.78 -24.14
N SER A 49 -4.18 -26.23 -23.29
CA SER A 49 -4.36 -24.77 -23.21
C SER A 49 -3.18 -24.08 -22.52
N ALA A 50 -2.49 -24.76 -21.60
CA ALA A 50 -1.36 -24.21 -20.87
C ALA A 50 -0.07 -24.19 -21.72
N MET A 51 0.08 -25.13 -22.67
CA MET A 51 1.23 -25.16 -23.59
C MET A 51 1.32 -23.93 -24.50
N ASN A 52 0.20 -23.25 -24.76
CA ASN A 52 0.14 -22.06 -25.60
C ASN A 52 0.25 -20.74 -24.81
N GLU A 53 0.56 -20.80 -23.50
CA GLU A 53 0.75 -19.61 -22.69
C GLU A 53 2.15 -19.02 -22.89
N THR A 54 2.24 -17.98 -23.70
CA THR A 54 3.45 -17.17 -23.88
C THR A 54 3.80 -16.43 -22.59
N SER A 55 5.07 -16.47 -22.17
CA SER A 55 5.62 -15.83 -20.96
C SER A 55 5.22 -14.35 -20.79
N SER A 56 5.11 -13.59 -21.88
CA SER A 56 4.66 -12.19 -21.87
C SER A 56 3.25 -11.98 -21.29
N LYS A 57 2.35 -12.97 -21.40
CA LYS A 57 0.98 -12.90 -20.85
C LYS A 57 0.93 -13.04 -19.33
N THR A 58 2.02 -13.49 -18.69
CA THR A 58 2.10 -13.69 -17.24
C THR A 58 2.47 -12.41 -16.49
N ALA A 59 3.18 -11.46 -17.12
CA ALA A 59 3.59 -10.21 -16.48
C ALA A 59 2.42 -9.24 -16.26
N LEU A 60 1.47 -9.19 -17.19
CA LEU A 60 0.32 -8.29 -17.13
C LEU A 60 -0.58 -8.50 -15.89
N PRO A 61 -0.99 -9.74 -15.53
CA PRO A 61 -1.76 -9.97 -14.31
C PRO A 61 -0.96 -9.72 -13.03
N LEU A 62 0.36 -9.94 -13.02
CA LEU A 62 1.22 -9.61 -11.88
C LEU A 62 1.28 -8.08 -11.64
N ILE A 63 1.42 -7.30 -12.71
CA ILE A 63 1.35 -5.83 -12.64
C ILE A 63 -0.02 -5.39 -12.15
N PHE A 64 -1.10 -6.00 -12.65
CA PHE A 64 -2.45 -5.70 -12.20
C PHE A 64 -2.65 -5.98 -10.70
N ILE A 65 -2.15 -7.12 -10.21
CA ILE A 65 -2.18 -7.47 -8.78
C ILE A 65 -1.44 -6.42 -7.96
N ALA A 66 -0.24 -6.01 -8.39
CA ALA A 66 0.54 -4.99 -7.69
C ALA A 66 -0.19 -3.64 -7.63
N ILE A 67 -0.76 -3.18 -8.75
CA ILE A 67 -1.52 -1.93 -8.84
C ILE A 67 -2.75 -1.98 -7.91
N MET A 68 -3.52 -3.07 -7.98
CA MET A 68 -4.74 -3.19 -7.19
C MET A 68 -4.43 -3.32 -5.69
N ALA A 69 -3.37 -4.03 -5.31
CA ALA A 69 -2.91 -4.10 -3.91
C ALA A 69 -2.47 -2.73 -3.40
N LEU A 70 -1.82 -1.92 -4.24
CA LEU A 70 -1.44 -0.55 -3.91
C LEU A 70 -2.67 0.34 -3.74
N ILE A 71 -3.64 0.27 -4.66
CA ILE A 71 -4.90 1.03 -4.57
C ILE A 71 -5.67 0.66 -3.30
N PHE A 72 -5.75 -0.63 -2.96
CA PHE A 72 -6.44 -1.09 -1.75
C PHE A 72 -5.83 -0.53 -0.46
N ASN A 73 -4.50 -0.41 -0.44
CA ASN A 73 -3.77 0.09 0.72
C ASN A 73 -3.47 1.60 0.64
N ALA A 74 -3.84 2.25 -0.48
CA ALA A 74 -3.60 3.67 -0.69
C ALA A 74 -4.18 4.57 0.41
N PRO A 75 -5.40 4.32 0.94
CA PRO A 75 -5.97 5.14 2.01
C PRO A 75 -5.08 5.23 3.26
N VAL A 76 -4.23 4.24 3.53
CA VAL A 76 -3.32 4.26 4.69
C VAL A 76 -2.28 5.37 4.57
N TRP A 77 -1.77 5.66 3.37
CA TRP A 77 -0.85 6.78 3.17
C TRP A 77 -1.52 8.14 3.33
N PHE A 78 -2.83 8.22 3.07
CA PHE A 78 -3.59 9.46 3.24
C PHE A 78 -4.06 9.70 4.67
N GLN A 79 -3.89 8.75 5.60
CA GLN A 79 -4.26 8.96 7.01
C GLN A 79 -3.36 9.97 7.71
N TYR A 80 -2.13 10.14 7.25
CA TYR A 80 -1.12 10.95 7.91
C TYR A 80 -0.70 12.12 7.02
N SER A 81 -0.54 13.29 7.63
CA SER A 81 0.09 14.46 7.04
C SER A 81 1.40 14.73 7.78
N TRP A 82 2.40 15.16 7.03
CA TRP A 82 3.68 15.57 7.60
C TRP A 82 3.64 17.06 7.88
N SER A 83 3.66 17.45 9.16
CA SER A 83 3.71 18.85 9.57
C SER A 83 5.07 19.19 10.16
N LEU A 84 5.57 20.37 9.78
CA LEU A 84 6.80 20.93 10.31
C LEU A 84 6.47 21.82 11.51
N HIS A 85 6.84 21.35 12.69
CA HIS A 85 6.69 22.07 13.93
C HIS A 85 8.00 22.75 14.34
N ARG A 86 7.89 23.99 14.79
CA ARG A 86 9.00 24.76 15.35
C ARG A 86 8.92 24.70 16.87
N ILE A 87 10.05 24.41 17.53
CA ILE A 87 10.11 24.44 18.99
C ILE A 87 10.28 25.89 19.44
N ASP A 88 9.37 26.38 20.29
CA ASP A 88 9.43 27.71 20.87
C ASP A 88 10.76 27.92 21.62
N GLY A 89 11.47 28.99 21.26
CA GLY A 89 12.77 29.34 21.84
C GLY A 89 14.00 28.76 21.12
N THR A 90 13.84 27.93 20.07
CA THR A 90 14.97 27.49 19.23
C THR A 90 14.69 27.62 17.72
N SER A 91 15.73 27.71 16.90
CA SER A 91 15.61 27.70 15.43
C SER A 91 15.53 26.28 14.84
N ARG A 92 15.12 25.29 15.64
CA ARG A 92 15.08 23.89 15.24
C ARG A 92 13.69 23.51 14.72
N TRP A 93 13.66 22.81 13.60
CA TRP A 93 12.46 22.30 12.93
C TRP A 93 12.36 20.80 13.14
N PHE A 94 11.19 20.32 13.57
CA PHE A 94 10.90 18.91 13.74
C PHE A 94 9.70 18.52 12.89
N LEU A 95 9.81 17.36 12.26
CA LEU A 95 8.78 16.80 11.41
C LEU A 95 7.93 15.86 12.27
N ILE A 96 6.64 16.13 12.38
CA ILE A 96 5.70 15.37 13.20
C ILE A 96 4.65 14.74 12.27
N HIS A 97 4.22 13.52 12.60
CA HIS A 97 3.04 12.93 11.97
C HIS A 97 1.77 13.51 12.63
N GLU A 98 0.88 14.07 11.84
CA GLU A 98 -0.43 14.48 12.33
C GLU A 98 -1.51 13.76 11.53
N PRO A 99 -2.69 13.50 12.12
CA PRO A 99 -3.81 13.00 11.35
C PRO A 99 -4.08 13.98 10.21
N SER A 100 -4.23 13.45 9.00
CA SER A 100 -4.53 14.33 7.87
C SER A 100 -5.93 14.92 8.03
N PRO A 101 -6.17 16.15 7.54
CA PRO A 101 -7.52 16.72 7.52
C PRO A 101 -8.51 15.89 6.68
N LEU A 102 -7.99 15.04 5.77
CA LEU A 102 -8.77 14.04 5.04
C LEU A 102 -9.29 12.93 5.96
N TRP A 103 -8.47 12.47 6.90
CA TRP A 103 -8.88 11.44 7.86
C TRP A 103 -9.86 11.98 8.90
N GLU A 104 -9.75 13.25 9.29
CA GLU A 104 -10.71 13.91 10.17
C GLU A 104 -12.09 14.07 9.51
N ASN A 105 -12.15 14.08 8.18
CA ASN A 105 -13.40 14.15 7.44
C ASN A 105 -14.20 12.84 7.55
N ALA A 106 -15.38 12.93 8.16
CA ALA A 106 -16.30 11.81 8.34
C ALA A 106 -16.78 11.20 6.99
N ASP A 107 -16.96 12.03 5.96
CA ASP A 107 -17.43 11.58 4.65
C ASP A 107 -16.36 10.73 3.94
N TYR A 108 -15.10 11.16 4.03
CA TYR A 108 -13.96 10.42 3.48
C TYR A 108 -13.82 9.06 4.17
N ARG A 109 -13.88 9.04 5.51
CA ARG A 109 -13.86 7.78 6.28
C ARG A 109 -15.02 6.86 5.91
N PHE A 110 -16.22 7.41 5.75
CA PHE A 110 -17.39 6.62 5.35
C PHE A 110 -17.21 6.01 3.97
N ILE A 111 -16.76 6.78 2.97
CA ILE A 111 -16.54 6.29 1.59
C ILE A 111 -15.46 5.21 1.58
N VAL A 112 -14.35 5.40 2.27
CA VAL A 112 -13.26 4.40 2.36
C VAL A 112 -13.76 3.13 3.05
N CYS A 113 -14.45 3.25 4.19
CA CYS A 113 -15.04 2.11 4.88
C CYS A 113 -16.10 1.40 4.03
N PHE A 114 -16.95 2.14 3.30
CA PHE A 114 -17.96 1.59 2.41
C PHE A 114 -17.32 0.84 1.24
N PHE A 115 -16.29 1.41 0.62
CA PHE A 115 -15.55 0.77 -0.47
C PHE A 115 -14.90 -0.53 0.00
N ILE A 116 -14.20 -0.50 1.14
CA ILE A 116 -13.59 -1.69 1.74
C ILE A 116 -14.67 -2.73 2.09
N TYR A 117 -15.76 -2.32 2.73
CA TYR A 117 -16.87 -3.20 3.11
C TYR A 117 -17.53 -3.85 1.90
N PHE A 118 -17.79 -3.08 0.84
CA PHE A 118 -18.43 -3.59 -0.37
C PHE A 118 -17.56 -4.65 -1.06
N PHE A 119 -16.25 -4.40 -1.15
CA PHE A 119 -15.32 -5.37 -1.69
C PHE A 119 -15.17 -6.61 -0.79
N ALA A 120 -15.10 -6.41 0.53
CA ALA A 120 -15.00 -7.52 1.49
C ALA A 120 -16.27 -8.40 1.50
N LYS A 121 -17.45 -7.83 1.27
CA LYS A 121 -18.72 -8.55 1.23
C LYS A 121 -18.95 -9.33 -0.06
N LYS A 122 -18.31 -8.91 -1.16
CA LYS A 122 -18.45 -9.55 -2.48
C LYS A 122 -17.39 -10.63 -2.76
N LEU A 123 -16.37 -10.74 -1.90
CA LEU A 123 -15.39 -11.83 -1.91
C LEU A 123 -15.97 -13.06 -1.17
#